data_AF-A0A7Y1XJ98-F1
#
_entry.id   AF-A0A7Y1XJ98-F1
#
_cell.length_a   1.000
_cell.length_b   1.000
_cell.length_c   1.000
_cell.angle_alpha   90.00
_cell.angle_beta   90.00
_cell.angle_gamma   90.00
#
_symmetry.space_group_name_H-M   'P 1'
#
loop_
_entity.id
_entity.type
_entity.pdbx_description
1 polymer ?
#
loop_
_entity_poly.entity_id
_entity_poly.type
_entity_poly.pdbx_seq_one_letter_code
_entity_poly.pdbx_strand_id
1 'polypeptide(L)'
;MELACLDLEGVLIPEIWIDFAERTGIEALRATTRDIPDYDVLMKQRLRLLDENGLKIQDIHKVIDDMSPLPGASEFLDWLR
;
A
#
# COMPACT_ATOMS: atom_id res chain seq x y z
N MET A 1 31.79 3.99 -3.56
CA MET A 1 30.64 3.74 -2.66
C MET A 1 29.44 3.55 -3.54
N GLU A 2 28.82 2.39 -3.47
CA GLU A 2 27.62 2.07 -4.23
C GLU A 2 26.42 2.09 -3.26
N LEU A 3 25.28 2.55 -3.74
CA LEU A 3 24.05 2.67 -2.99
C LEU A 3 22.93 2.00 -3.77
N ALA A 4 22.15 1.16 -3.10
CA ALA A 4 20.94 0.57 -3.65
C ALA A 4 19.71 1.33 -3.10
N CYS A 5 18.90 1.89 -3.99
CA CYS A 5 17.61 2.48 -3.66
C CYS A 5 16.52 1.56 -4.24
N LEU A 6 15.61 1.11 -3.38
CA LEU A 6 14.54 0.19 -3.75
C LEU A 6 13.20 0.92 -3.63
N ASP A 7 12.31 0.60 -4.55
CA ASP A 7 10.88 0.81 -4.31
C ASP A 7 10.38 -0.20 -3.26
N LEU A 8 9.21 0.06 -2.68
CA LEU A 8 8.66 -0.72 -1.58
C LEU A 8 7.53 -1.64 -2.05
N GLU A 9 6.43 -1.06 -2.52
CA GLU A 9 5.24 -1.78 -3.00
C GLU A 9 5.54 -2.44 -4.36
N GLY A 10 5.15 -3.70 -4.53
CA GLY A 10 5.45 -4.50 -5.72
C GLY A 10 6.89 -5.01 -5.82
N VAL A 11 7.80 -4.58 -4.93
CA VAL A 11 9.20 -5.05 -4.86
C VAL A 11 9.46 -5.86 -3.59
N LEU A 12 9.12 -5.30 -2.43
CA LEU A 12 9.36 -5.92 -1.12
C LEU A 12 8.05 -6.36 -0.45
N ILE A 13 6.97 -5.63 -0.68
CA ILE A 13 5.65 -5.89 -0.10
C ILE A 13 4.55 -5.79 -1.17
N PRO A 14 3.35 -6.37 -0.93
CA PRO A 14 2.18 -6.13 -1.77
C PRO A 14 1.74 -4.66 -1.79
N GLU A 15 0.84 -4.32 -2.72
CA GLU A 15 0.22 -3.00 -2.84
C GLU A 15 -0.76 -2.75 -1.69
N ILE A 16 -0.44 -1.82 -0.78
CA ILE A 16 -1.15 -1.60 0.48
C ILE A 16 -2.62 -1.25 0.22
N TRP A 17 -2.87 -0.34 -0.72
CA TRP A 17 -4.24 0.13 -1.00
C TRP A 17 -5.12 -0.93 -1.66
N ILE A 18 -4.52 -1.86 -2.42
CA ILE A 18 -5.26 -2.97 -3.03
C ILE A 18 -5.66 -3.97 -1.92
N ASP A 19 -4.72 -4.37 -1.07
CA ASP A 19 -5.00 -5.25 0.08
C ASP A 19 -6.01 -4.61 1.05
N PHE A 20 -5.87 -3.31 1.29
CA PHE A 20 -6.80 -2.55 2.13
C PHE A 20 -8.22 -2.54 1.55
N ALA A 21 -8.35 -2.37 0.23
CA ALA A 21 -9.64 -2.46 -0.45
C ALA A 21 -10.27 -3.87 -0.32
N GLU A 22 -9.47 -4.92 -0.45
CA GLU A 22 -9.94 -6.31 -0.34
C GLU A 22 -10.42 -6.65 1.08
N ARG A 23 -9.69 -6.19 2.11
CA ARG A 23 -10.05 -6.46 3.52
C ARG A 23 -11.24 -5.64 4.00
N THR A 24 -11.39 -4.42 3.50
CA THR A 24 -12.51 -3.53 3.88
C THR A 24 -13.73 -3.70 2.98
N GLY A 25 -13.58 -4.35 1.83
CA GLY A 25 -14.64 -4.48 0.81
C GLY A 25 -14.92 -3.19 0.03
N ILE A 26 -14.05 -2.17 0.14
CA ILE A 26 -14.24 -0.87 -0.52
C ILE A 26 -13.49 -0.88 -1.86
N GLU A 27 -14.15 -1.35 -2.92
CA GLU A 27 -13.54 -1.48 -4.27
C GLU A 27 -12.93 -0.16 -4.78
N ALA A 28 -13.52 0.99 -4.42
CA ALA A 28 -13.03 2.31 -4.84
C ALA A 28 -11.61 2.63 -4.33
N LEU A 29 -11.11 1.93 -3.30
CA LEU A 29 -9.75 2.07 -2.81
C LEU A 29 -8.72 1.34 -3.68
N ARG A 30 -9.15 0.48 -4.62
CA ARG A 30 -8.27 -0.18 -5.62
C ARG A 30 -7.73 0.79 -6.68
N ALA A 31 -8.27 2.01 -6.75
CA ALA A 31 -7.83 3.01 -7.71
C ALA A 31 -6.32 3.31 -7.55
N THR A 32 -5.62 3.30 -8.68
CA THR A 32 -4.19 3.56 -8.79
C THR A 32 -3.94 4.82 -9.61
N THR A 33 -2.67 5.20 -9.76
CA THR A 33 -2.28 6.30 -10.66
C THR A 33 -2.52 6.01 -12.14
N ARG A 34 -2.82 4.74 -12.52
CA ARG A 34 -3.28 4.41 -13.87
C ARG A 34 -4.71 4.88 -14.12
N ASP A 35 -5.53 4.91 -13.07
CA ASP A 35 -6.93 5.34 -13.11
C ASP A 35 -7.05 6.85 -12.84
N ILE A 36 -6.26 7.35 -11.88
CA ILE A 36 -6.24 8.75 -11.45
C ILE A 36 -4.78 9.23 -11.48
N PRO A 37 -4.29 9.79 -12.61
CA PRO A 37 -2.89 10.15 -12.77
C PRO A 37 -2.38 11.22 -11.80
N ASP A 38 -3.26 12.12 -11.34
CA ASP A 38 -2.92 13.15 -10.37
C ASP A 38 -2.95 12.55 -8.94
N TYR A 39 -1.77 12.47 -8.33
CA TYR A 39 -1.60 11.88 -7.00
C TYR A 39 -2.34 12.67 -5.90
N ASP A 40 -2.42 14.00 -6.01
CA ASP A 40 -3.15 14.81 -5.02
C ASP A 40 -4.65 14.53 -5.09
N VAL A 41 -5.18 14.33 -6.30
CA VAL A 41 -6.58 13.94 -6.52
C VAL A 41 -6.83 12.54 -5.96
N LEU A 42 -5.94 11.58 -6.24
CA LEU A 42 -6.04 10.21 -5.73
C LEU A 42 -6.05 10.16 -4.20
N MET A 43 -5.13 10.89 -3.56
CA MET A 43 -5.03 10.92 -2.10
C MET A 43 -6.25 11.60 -1.45
N LYS A 44 -6.76 12.68 -2.02
CA LYS A 44 -8.00 13.30 -1.55
C LYS A 44 -9.19 12.37 -1.66
N GLN A 45 -9.31 11.60 -2.75
CA GLN A 45 -10.34 10.56 -2.88
C GLN A 45 -10.20 9.50 -1.79
N ARG A 46 -8.99 8.96 -1.57
CA ARG A 46 -8.76 7.93 -0.55
C ARG A 46 -9.14 8.41 0.84
N LEU A 47 -8.69 9.61 1.23
CA LEU A 47 -9.04 10.20 2.52
C LEU A 47 -10.54 10.42 2.68
N ARG A 48 -11.22 10.89 1.63
CA ARG A 48 -12.69 11.03 1.62
C ARG A 48 -13.39 9.67 1.83
N LEU A 49 -12.95 8.63 1.12
CA LEU A 49 -13.51 7.28 1.26
C LEU A 49 -13.30 6.71 2.66
N LEU A 50 -12.13 6.95 3.26
CA LEU A 50 -11.88 6.55 4.65
C LEU A 50 -12.82 7.25 5.63
N ASP A 51 -13.01 8.57 5.48
CA ASP A 51 -13.92 9.37 6.32
C ASP A 51 -15.38 8.93 6.17
N GLU A 52 -15.86 8.75 4.93
CA GLU A 52 -17.21 8.27 4.62
C GLU A 52 -17.51 6.89 5.23
N ASN A 53 -16.49 6.02 5.37
CA ASN A 53 -16.61 4.69 5.96
C ASN A 53 -16.20 4.65 7.44
N GLY A 54 -15.87 5.79 8.06
CA GLY A 54 -15.49 5.88 9.47
C GLY A 54 -14.18 5.17 9.82
N LEU A 55 -13.31 4.92 8.83
CA LEU A 55 -12.03 4.23 8.99
C LEU A 55 -10.96 5.19 9.49
N LYS A 56 -10.27 4.79 10.55
CA LYS A 56 -9.22 5.60 11.18
C LYS A 56 -7.84 5.04 10.85
N ILE A 57 -6.80 5.81 11.21
CA ILE A 57 -5.39 5.37 11.06
C ILE A 57 -5.13 4.01 11.73
N GLN A 58 -5.81 3.71 12.84
CA GLN A 58 -5.70 2.42 13.52
C GLN A 58 -6.20 1.25 12.67
N ASP A 59 -7.19 1.47 11.80
CA ASP A 59 -7.70 0.43 10.90
C ASP A 59 -6.74 0.19 9.74
N ILE A 60 -6.03 1.24 9.29
CA ILE A 60 -4.90 1.12 8.35
C ILE A 60 -3.78 0.30 8.97
N HIS A 61 -3.40 0.57 10.22
CA HIS A 61 -2.38 -0.21 10.91
C HIS A 61 -2.76 -1.70 11.02
N LYS A 62 -4.00 -2.03 11.41
CA LYS A 62 -4.43 -3.44 11.48
C LYS A 62 -4.28 -4.17 10.16
N VAL A 63 -4.59 -3.51 9.03
CA VAL A 63 -4.41 -4.11 7.71
C VAL A 63 -2.94 -4.32 7.41
N ILE A 64 -2.09 -3.30 7.63
CA ILE A 64 -0.65 -3.37 7.35
C ILE A 64 0.05 -4.40 8.23
N ASP A 65 -0.32 -4.52 9.51
CA ASP A 65 0.26 -5.47 10.46
C ASP A 65 0.01 -6.94 10.04
N ASP A 66 -1.09 -7.18 9.33
CA ASP A 66 -1.44 -8.49 8.79
C ASP A 66 -0.83 -8.74 7.39
N MET A 67 -0.15 -7.75 6.78
CA MET A 67 0.54 -7.94 5.51
C MET A 67 1.87 -8.66 5.74
N SER A 68 2.26 -9.47 4.76
CA SER A 68 3.57 -10.15 4.76
C SER A 68 4.41 -9.66 3.59
N PRO A 69 5.74 -9.61 3.72
CA PRO A 69 6.63 -9.37 2.60
C PRO A 69 6.38 -10.36 1.45
N LEU A 70 6.73 -9.94 0.24
CA LEU A 70 6.68 -10.85 -0.91
C LEU A 70 7.64 -12.04 -0.68
N PRO A 71 7.30 -13.24 -1.20
CA PRO A 71 8.18 -14.39 -1.08
C PRO A 71 9.60 -14.08 -1.57
N GLY A 72 10.61 -14.30 -0.71
CA GLY A 72 12.02 -14.01 -1.01
C GLY A 72 12.45 -12.56 -0.77
N ALA A 73 11.55 -11.62 -0.43
CA ALA A 73 11.92 -10.22 -0.19
C ALA A 73 12.90 -10.07 0.98
N SER A 74 12.70 -10.80 2.08
CA SER A 74 13.62 -10.78 3.22
C SER A 74 15.00 -11.34 2.86
N GLU A 75 15.05 -12.47 2.14
CA GLU A 75 16.31 -13.07 1.67
C GLU A 75 17.06 -12.12 0.72
N PHE A 76 16.34 -11.45 -0.18
CA PHE A 76 16.89 -10.44 -1.07
C PHE A 76 17.52 -9.27 -0.30
N LEU A 77 16.85 -8.75 0.74
CA LEU A 77 17.38 -7.68 1.56
C LEU A 77 18.61 -8.12 2.36
N ASP A 78 18.64 -9.37 2.84
CA ASP A 78 19.79 -9.91 3.54
C ASP A 78 20.99 -10.11 2.61
N TRP A 79 20.76 -10.43 1.34
CA TRP A 79 21.80 -10.48 0.31
C TRP A 79 22.33 -9.09 -0.09
N LEU A 80 21.46 -8.08 -0.10
CA LEU A 80 21.79 -6.73 -0.58
C LEU A 80 22.58 -5.88 0.44
N ARG A 81 22.45 -6.18 1.73
CA ARG A 81 23.10 -5.46 2.85
C ARG A 81 24.60 -5.75 2.92
#